data_AF-A0AAD6TRR9-F1
#
_entry.id   AF-A0AAD6TRR9-F1
#
_cell.length_a   1.000
_cell.length_b   1.000
_cell.length_c   1.000
_cell.angle_alpha   90.00
_cell.angle_beta   90.00
_cell.angle_gamma   90.00
#
_symmetry.space_group_name_H-M   'P 1'
#
loop_
_entity.id
_entity.type
_entity.pdbx_description
1 polymer ?
#
loop_
_entity_poly.entity_id
_entity_poly.type
_entity_poly.pdbx_seq_one_letter_code
_entity_poly.pdbx_strand_id
1 'polypeptide(L)'
;DGHFRRAIYSLGPYIANYPEQVLLACTVQGHCPRCLSPASDLDQHSAAASRCAAHTEALLQGLTLKELWDDFGIVGDIILFTTGFPRADIHELISMDLLHQIIKGMFKDHIVD
;
A
#
# COMPACT_ATOMS: atom_id res chain seq x y z
N ASP A 1 13.97 -38.24 -15.47
CA ASP A 1 12.91 -38.43 -14.46
C ASP A 1 12.05 -37.20 -14.24
N GLY A 2 12.47 -35.97 -14.58
CA GLY A 2 11.58 -34.85 -14.98
C GLY A 2 10.46 -34.49 -13.98
N HIS A 3 10.64 -34.86 -12.72
CA HIS A 3 9.53 -35.21 -11.84
C HIS A 3 8.88 -34.00 -11.14
N PHE A 4 9.55 -32.85 -11.06
CA PHE A 4 8.95 -31.62 -10.53
C PHE A 4 9.60 -30.38 -11.15
N ARG A 5 8.81 -29.53 -11.80
CA ARG A 5 9.21 -28.15 -12.13
C ARG A 5 8.80 -27.25 -10.97
N ARG A 6 9.75 -26.52 -10.38
CA ARG A 6 9.43 -25.44 -9.42
C ARG A 6 8.87 -24.25 -10.20
N ALA A 7 7.56 -24.07 -10.15
CA ALA A 7 6.91 -22.83 -10.56
C ALA A 7 6.92 -21.86 -9.37
N ILE A 8 7.47 -20.66 -9.56
CA ILE A 8 7.40 -19.56 -8.59
C ILE A 8 6.45 -18.54 -9.20
N TYR A 9 5.30 -18.34 -8.57
CA TYR A 9 4.38 -17.28 -8.96
C TYR A 9 4.89 -15.96 -8.39
N SER A 10 4.98 -14.94 -9.22
CA SER A 10 5.36 -13.58 -8.83
C SER A 10 4.28 -12.61 -9.28
N LEU A 11 3.88 -11.71 -8.40
CA LEU A 11 3.05 -10.56 -8.76
C LEU A 11 3.98 -9.37 -9.02
N GLY A 12 3.77 -8.70 -10.14
CA GLY A 12 4.51 -7.49 -10.50
C GLY A 12 3.97 -6.25 -9.79
N PRO A 13 4.61 -5.09 -9.99
CA PRO A 13 4.15 -3.84 -9.39
C PRO A 13 2.71 -3.51 -9.82
N TYR A 14 1.89 -3.10 -8.85
CA TYR A 14 0.53 -2.67 -9.10
C TYR A 14 0.51 -1.17 -9.38
N ILE A 15 0.18 -0.78 -10.62
CA ILE A 15 0.06 0.62 -11.03
C ILE A 15 -1.40 1.01 -10.90
N ALA A 16 -1.68 1.92 -9.97
CA ALA A 16 -3.02 2.34 -9.59
C ALA A 16 -3.00 3.81 -9.19
N ASN A 17 -4.11 4.51 -9.38
CA ASN A 17 -4.27 5.85 -8.81
C ASN A 17 -4.39 5.79 -7.28
N TYR A 18 -4.26 6.92 -6.60
CA TYR A 18 -4.25 6.93 -5.12
C TYR A 18 -5.50 6.28 -4.48
N PRO A 19 -6.75 6.59 -4.89
CA PRO A 19 -7.92 5.89 -4.37
C PRO A 19 -7.88 4.37 -4.53
N GLU A 20 -7.42 3.88 -5.68
CA GLU A 20 -7.25 2.45 -5.94
C GLU A 20 -6.14 1.85 -5.06
N GLN A 21 -5.02 2.56 -4.86
CA GLN A 21 -3.95 2.11 -3.95
C GLN A 21 -4.45 1.96 -2.51
N VAL A 22 -5.22 2.94 -2.03
CA VAL A 22 -5.85 2.94 -0.69
C VAL A 22 -6.77 1.73 -0.53
N LEU A 23 -7.60 1.46 -1.55
CA LEU A 23 -8.48 0.29 -1.58
C LEU A 23 -7.69 -1.03 -1.56
N LEU A 24 -6.66 -1.15 -2.39
CA LEU A 24 -5.87 -2.38 -2.52
C LEU A 24 -5.05 -2.69 -1.27
N ALA A 25 -4.53 -1.65 -0.60
CA ALA A 25 -3.74 -1.78 0.61
C ALA A 25 -4.57 -1.77 1.91
N CYS A 26 -5.90 -1.78 1.82
CA CYS A 26 -6.81 -1.66 2.97
C CYS A 26 -6.37 -0.53 3.92
N THR A 27 -6.00 0.59 3.33
CA THR A 27 -5.51 1.78 4.04
C THR A 27 -6.65 2.79 4.12
N VAL A 28 -6.68 3.61 5.17
CA VAL A 28 -7.65 4.71 5.28
C VAL A 28 -7.23 5.85 4.37
N GLN A 29 -8.18 6.45 3.65
CA GLN A 29 -7.91 7.57 2.77
C GLN A 29 -7.25 8.73 3.54
N GLY A 30 -6.18 9.30 2.98
CA GLY A 30 -5.35 10.31 3.64
C GLY A 30 -4.09 9.74 4.30
N HIS A 31 -4.00 8.41 4.48
CA HIS A 31 -2.78 7.76 4.93
C HIS A 31 -1.94 7.26 3.75
N CYS A 32 -0.64 7.04 3.99
CA CYS A 32 0.25 6.46 3.00
C CYS A 32 0.06 4.93 2.93
N PRO A 33 -0.22 4.35 1.75
CA PRO A 33 -0.36 2.90 1.60
C PRO A 33 0.99 2.15 1.65
N ARG A 34 2.12 2.88 1.62
CA ARG A 34 3.48 2.31 1.59
C ARG A 34 4.26 2.49 2.89
N CYS A 35 4.03 3.56 3.65
CA CYS A 35 4.77 3.85 4.88
C CYS A 35 3.86 4.10 6.07
N LEU A 36 4.47 4.09 7.26
CA LEU A 36 3.83 4.35 8.55
C LEU A 36 3.82 5.83 8.93
N SER A 37 4.05 6.74 7.97
CA SER A 37 3.95 8.17 8.25
C SER A 37 2.54 8.52 8.75
N PRO A 38 2.42 9.35 9.78
CA PRO A 38 1.11 9.82 10.23
C PRO A 38 0.45 10.65 9.12
N ALA A 39 -0.88 10.60 9.03
CA ALA A 39 -1.62 11.35 8.01
C ALA A 39 -1.40 12.87 8.08
N SER A 40 -1.03 13.39 9.26
CA SER A 40 -0.71 14.79 9.49
C SER A 40 0.67 15.22 9.00
N ASP A 41 1.58 14.28 8.73
CA ASP A 41 2.95 14.58 8.33
C ASP A 41 3.47 13.52 7.34
N LEU A 42 2.93 13.58 6.13
CA LEU A 42 3.31 12.68 5.05
C LEU A 42 4.72 12.98 4.53
N ASP A 43 5.25 14.20 4.67
CA ASP A 43 6.55 14.59 4.07
C ASP A 43 7.76 13.88 4.69
N GLN A 44 7.60 13.20 5.83
CA GLN A 44 8.61 12.35 6.46
C GLN A 44 8.86 11.00 5.74
N HIS A 45 8.60 10.91 4.42
CA HIS A 45 8.72 9.68 3.62
C HIS A 45 10.08 8.97 3.73
N SER A 46 11.16 9.69 4.03
CA SER A 46 12.51 9.12 4.15
C SER A 46 12.86 8.57 5.53
N ALA A 47 12.09 8.89 6.58
CA ALA A 47 12.33 8.45 7.95
C ALA A 47 11.31 7.40 8.44
N ALA A 48 10.12 7.36 7.84
CA ALA A 48 9.09 6.41 8.24
C ALA A 48 9.37 4.99 7.71
N ALA A 49 9.21 4.00 8.59
CA ALA A 49 9.30 2.60 8.19
C ALA A 49 8.21 2.26 7.16
N SER A 50 8.57 1.40 6.20
CA SER A 50 7.60 0.87 5.22
C SER A 50 6.58 -0.03 5.91
N ARG A 51 5.35 -0.01 5.42
CA ARG A 51 4.34 -1.01 5.79
C ARG A 51 4.78 -2.35 5.23
N CYS A 52 4.54 -3.40 6.00
CA CYS A 52 4.70 -4.76 5.54
C CYS A 52 3.62 -5.64 6.18
N ALA A 53 3.32 -6.76 5.52
CA ALA A 53 2.29 -7.70 5.94
C ALA A 53 2.53 -8.19 7.37
N ALA A 54 3.79 -8.46 7.75
CA ALA A 54 4.14 -8.91 9.09
C ALA A 54 3.82 -7.86 10.17
N HIS A 55 4.04 -6.58 9.88
CA HIS A 55 3.70 -5.51 10.81
C HIS A 55 2.18 -5.33 10.92
N THR A 56 1.48 -5.31 9.79
CA THR A 56 0.01 -5.22 9.75
C THR A 56 -0.64 -6.38 10.51
N GLU A 57 -0.14 -7.61 10.33
CA GLU A 57 -0.63 -8.79 11.04
C GLU A 57 -0.40 -8.69 12.55
N ALA A 58 0.76 -8.21 12.99
CA ALA A 58 1.03 -8.00 14.41
C ALA A 58 0.08 -6.97 15.03
N LEU A 59 -0.23 -5.88 14.31
CA LEU A 59 -1.18 -4.87 14.77
C LEU A 59 -2.61 -5.42 14.86
N LEU A 60 -3.03 -6.23 13.86
CA LEU A 60 -4.35 -6.87 13.84
C LEU A 60 -4.57 -7.82 15.02
N GLN A 61 -3.51 -8.46 15.52
CA GLN A 61 -3.59 -9.35 16.69
C GLN A 61 -3.60 -8.59 18.02
N GLY A 62 -3.08 -7.35 18.06
CA GLY A 62 -2.83 -6.61 19.30
C GLY A 62 -3.75 -5.43 19.56
N LEU A 63 -4.41 -4.89 18.54
CA LEU A 63 -5.17 -3.65 18.61
C LEU A 63 -6.64 -3.84 18.22
N THR A 64 -7.49 -2.94 18.71
CA THR A 64 -8.90 -2.85 18.30
C THR A 64 -9.01 -2.24 16.90
N LEU A 65 -10.14 -2.51 16.21
CA LEU A 65 -10.42 -1.90 14.89
C LEU A 65 -10.36 -0.38 14.92
N LYS A 66 -10.74 0.24 16.04
CA LYS A 66 -10.70 1.69 16.19
C LYS A 66 -9.26 2.22 16.28
N GLU A 67 -8.40 1.59 17.08
CA GLU A 67 -6.98 1.96 17.18
C GLU A 67 -6.26 1.77 15.84
N LEU A 68 -6.56 0.67 15.13
CA LEU A 68 -6.02 0.43 13.78
C LEU A 68 -6.42 1.54 12.80
N TRP A 69 -7.68 1.95 12.84
CA TRP A 69 -8.20 3.00 11.96
C TRP A 69 -7.59 4.36 12.31
N ASP A 70 -7.70 4.78 13.57
CA ASP A 70 -7.35 6.13 14.03
C ASP A 70 -5.83 6.36 14.03
N ASP A 71 -5.04 5.39 14.50
CA ASP A 71 -3.60 5.59 14.73
C ASP A 71 -2.74 5.10 13.55
N PHE A 72 -3.17 4.02 12.87
CA PHE A 72 -2.39 3.38 11.82
C PHE A 72 -3.00 3.53 10.43
N GLY A 73 -4.23 4.03 10.31
CA GLY A 73 -4.94 4.12 9.05
C GLY A 73 -5.11 2.76 8.37
N ILE A 74 -5.36 1.70 9.14
CA ILE A 74 -5.56 0.33 8.64
C ILE A 74 -7.03 -0.06 8.80
N VAL A 75 -7.61 -0.57 7.72
CA VAL A 75 -8.96 -1.14 7.70
C VAL A 75 -8.87 -2.62 8.09
N GLY A 76 -9.04 -2.89 9.39
CA GLY A 76 -8.73 -4.21 9.98
C GLY A 76 -9.79 -5.29 9.81
N ASP A 77 -10.95 -4.97 9.24
CA ASP A 77 -12.05 -5.91 8.96
C ASP A 77 -12.00 -6.50 7.54
N ILE A 78 -10.95 -6.18 6.77
CA ILE A 78 -10.76 -6.65 5.39
C ILE A 78 -9.44 -7.43 5.28
N ILE A 79 -9.50 -8.56 4.57
CA ILE A 79 -8.31 -9.35 4.22
C ILE A 79 -7.77 -8.87 2.87
N LEU A 80 -6.49 -8.55 2.82
CA LEU A 80 -5.80 -8.16 1.59
C LEU A 80 -5.82 -9.32 0.57
N PHE A 81 -6.06 -9.00 -0.71
CA PHE A 81 -6.09 -10.03 -1.74
C PHE A 81 -4.72 -10.71 -1.95
N THR A 82 -3.63 -10.06 -1.55
CA THR A 82 -2.29 -10.64 -1.61
C THR A 82 -1.92 -11.47 -0.38
N THR A 83 -2.79 -11.53 0.65
CA THR A 83 -2.58 -12.39 1.82
C THR A 83 -2.41 -13.85 1.36
N GLY A 84 -1.33 -14.48 1.81
CA GLY A 84 -1.00 -15.87 1.47
C GLY A 84 -0.24 -16.06 0.16
N PHE A 85 -0.04 -15.02 -0.65
CA PHE A 85 0.85 -15.10 -1.81
C PHE A 85 2.31 -14.91 -1.37
N PRO A 86 3.20 -15.88 -1.65
CA PRO A 86 4.60 -15.75 -1.28
C PRO A 86 5.25 -14.60 -2.05
N ARG A 87 5.91 -13.69 -1.33
CA ARG A 87 6.63 -12.53 -1.89
C ARG A 87 5.75 -11.52 -2.65
N ALA A 88 4.49 -11.40 -2.27
CA ALA A 88 3.57 -10.43 -2.86
C ALA A 88 2.98 -9.50 -1.79
N ASP A 89 3.84 -8.79 -1.08
CA ASP A 89 3.36 -7.77 -0.15
C ASP A 89 2.79 -6.58 -0.95
N ILE A 90 1.50 -6.28 -0.79
CA ILE A 90 0.86 -5.20 -1.55
C ILE A 90 1.52 -3.85 -1.27
N HIS A 91 2.04 -3.64 -0.05
CA HIS A 91 2.70 -2.40 0.34
C HIS A 91 4.03 -2.20 -0.39
N GLU A 92 4.70 -3.30 -0.80
CA GLU A 92 5.90 -3.26 -1.65
C GLU A 92 5.54 -3.22 -3.15
N LEU A 93 4.44 -3.87 -3.53
CA LEU A 93 4.04 -4.01 -4.92
C LEU A 93 3.37 -2.76 -5.50
N ILE A 94 2.64 -1.98 -4.72
CA ILE A 94 2.04 -0.73 -5.21
C ILE A 94 3.15 0.14 -5.77
N SER A 95 3.12 0.51 -7.05
CA SER A 95 4.06 1.46 -7.66
C SER A 95 3.58 2.89 -7.43
N MET A 96 4.50 3.85 -7.25
CA MET A 96 4.11 5.26 -7.29
C MET A 96 3.50 5.58 -8.64
N ASP A 97 2.38 6.29 -8.63
CA ASP A 97 1.68 6.68 -9.84
C ASP A 97 2.26 7.98 -10.40
N LEU A 98 3.54 7.90 -10.80
CA LEU A 98 4.27 9.02 -11.39
C LEU A 98 3.61 9.52 -12.67
N LEU A 99 3.02 8.62 -13.46
CA LEU A 99 2.37 8.99 -14.72
C LEU A 99 1.11 9.82 -14.48
N HIS A 100 0.25 9.41 -13.52
CA HIS A 100 -0.92 10.19 -13.16
C HIS A 100 -0.56 11.51 -12.49
N GLN A 101 0.45 11.52 -11.63
CA GLN A 101 0.94 12.76 -10.99
C GLN A 101 1.47 13.76 -12.02
N ILE A 102 2.22 13.29 -13.03
CA ILE A 102 2.70 14.16 -14.11
C ILE A 102 1.53 14.70 -14.95
N ILE A 103 0.58 13.85 -15.35
CA ILE A 103 -0.52 14.27 -16.22
C ILE A 103 -1.50 15.22 -15.48
N LYS A 104 -1.82 14.95 -14.21
CA LYS A 104 -2.79 15.76 -13.45
C LYS A 104 -2.19 16.95 -12.71
N GLY A 105 -1.01 16.83 -12.11
CA GLY A 105 -0.44 17.87 -11.24
C GLY A 105 0.58 18.80 -11.94
N MET A 106 1.28 18.31 -12.96
CA MET A 106 2.28 19.11 -13.67
C MET A 106 1.74 19.73 -14.96
N PHE A 107 0.91 19.00 -15.71
CA PHE A 107 0.42 19.49 -17.01
C PHE A 107 -0.91 20.24 -16.89
N LYS A 108 -1.86 19.74 -16.10
CA LYS A 108 -3.19 20.36 -16.00
C LYS A 108 -3.16 21.73 -15.32
N ASP A 109 -2.41 21.87 -14.23
CA ASP A 109 -2.32 23.12 -13.46
C ASP A 109 -1.33 24.15 -14.04
N HIS A 110 -0.60 23.79 -15.12
CA HIS A 110 0.37 24.68 -15.78
C HIS A 110 0.13 24.90 -17.28
N ILE A 111 -0.83 24.20 -17.91
CA ILE A 111 -1.15 24.36 -19.34
C ILE A 111 -2.61 24.75 -19.59
N VAL A 112 -3.50 24.59 -18.60
CA VAL A 112 -4.87 25.08 -18.71
C VAL A 112 -5.01 26.37 -17.92
N ASP A 113 -4.71 27.48 -18.59
CA ASP A 113 -5.43 28.75 -18.37
C ASP A 113 -6.84 28.65 -18.98
#